data_AF-A0A6P1ZDG1-F1
#
_entry.id   AF-A0A6P1ZDG1-F1
#
_cell.length_a   1.000
_cell.length_b   1.000
_cell.length_c   1.000
_cell.angle_alpha   90.00
_cell.angle_beta   90.00
_cell.angle_gamma   90.00
#
_symmetry.space_group_name_H-M   'P 1'
#
loop_
_entity.id
_entity.type
_entity.pdbx_description
1 polymer ?
#
loop_
_entity_poly.entity_id
_entity_poly.type
_entity_poly.pdbx_seq_one_letter_code
_entity_poly.pdbx_strand_id
1 'polypeptide(L)'
;MTRLAKPLVLIVVGMLIAMPLIAATYEAMVVTSTPGFCGYCHEIKPAVDAWRASAHVNNQRGLVANCMDCHLPPPENTINFFAMKTYHGLKDVTFHVLDGAEGYDKEEARQGMYKSLDNETCLRCHENILFMPKSRGAMLAHRSVVNPRPGAQPHKCIDCHYDLVHTPKQMVEYAQLRTLPYQAKGLRTLPTAGGGL
;
A
#
# COMPACT_ATOMS: atom_id res chain seq x y z
N MET A 1 -44.40 -35.12 7.72
CA MET A 1 -43.16 -34.92 6.92
C MET A 1 -43.16 -33.63 6.08
N THR A 2 -44.30 -33.01 5.76
CA THR A 2 -44.38 -31.83 4.85
C THR A 2 -44.09 -30.47 5.50
N ARG A 3 -44.14 -30.35 6.83
CA ARG A 3 -43.89 -29.08 7.55
C ARG A 3 -42.43 -28.61 7.48
N LEU A 4 -41.48 -29.54 7.34
CA LEU A 4 -40.04 -29.24 7.24
C LEU A 4 -39.54 -29.13 5.80
N ALA A 5 -40.31 -29.59 4.81
CA ALA A 5 -39.88 -29.58 3.41
C ALA A 5 -39.80 -28.14 2.84
N LYS A 6 -40.78 -27.28 3.15
CA LYS A 6 -40.78 -25.88 2.70
C LYS A 6 -39.59 -25.06 3.22
N PRO A 7 -39.27 -25.04 4.53
CA PRO A 7 -38.09 -24.33 5.01
C PRO A 7 -36.80 -24.93 4.47
N LEU A 8 -36.72 -26.27 4.31
CA LEU A 8 -35.54 -26.92 3.73
C LEU A 8 -35.30 -26.48 2.28
N VAL A 9 -36.36 -26.43 1.45
CA VAL A 9 -36.27 -25.93 0.07
C VAL A 9 -35.81 -24.47 0.04
N LEU A 10 -36.35 -23.61 0.91
CA LEU A 10 -35.94 -22.20 0.98
C LEU A 10 -34.47 -22.04 1.39
N ILE A 11 -33.99 -22.84 2.34
CA ILE A 11 -32.58 -22.83 2.76
C ILE A 11 -31.68 -23.27 1.60
N VAL A 12 -32.04 -24.36 0.89
CA VAL A 12 -31.26 -24.86 -0.24
C VAL A 12 -31.23 -23.83 -1.37
N VAL A 13 -32.37 -23.26 -1.76
CA VAL A 13 -32.44 -22.21 -2.78
C VAL A 13 -31.64 -20.98 -2.34
N GLY A 14 -31.77 -20.55 -1.09
CA GLY A 14 -31.01 -19.45 -0.53
C GLY A 14 -29.50 -19.68 -0.60
N MET A 15 -29.03 -20.89 -0.26
CA MET A 15 -27.62 -21.24 -0.32
C MET A 15 -27.10 -21.29 -1.77
N LEU A 16 -27.90 -21.81 -2.70
CA LEU A 16 -27.58 -21.84 -4.13
C LEU A 16 -27.45 -20.44 -4.75
N ILE A 17 -28.11 -19.43 -4.17
CA ILE A 17 -28.00 -18.03 -4.62
C ILE A 17 -26.88 -17.29 -3.86
N ALA A 18 -26.81 -17.47 -2.54
CA ALA A 18 -25.88 -16.74 -1.68
C ALA A 18 -24.42 -17.14 -1.95
N MET A 19 -24.13 -18.43 -2.15
CA MET A 19 -22.76 -18.89 -2.34
C MET A 19 -22.12 -18.32 -3.62
N PRO A 20 -22.77 -18.37 -4.80
CA PRO A 20 -22.25 -17.70 -6.00
C PRO A 20 -22.12 -16.19 -5.82
N LEU A 21 -23.07 -15.54 -5.15
CA LEU A 21 -23.01 -14.09 -4.95
C LEU A 21 -21.81 -13.70 -4.07
N ILE A 22 -21.58 -14.41 -2.97
CA ILE A 22 -20.43 -14.19 -2.08
C ILE A 22 -19.12 -14.47 -2.82
N ALA A 23 -19.05 -15.55 -3.60
CA ALA A 23 -17.87 -15.87 -4.38
C ALA A 23 -17.56 -14.78 -5.43
N ALA A 24 -18.59 -14.29 -6.14
CA ALA A 24 -18.44 -13.25 -7.15
C ALA A 24 -18.02 -11.90 -6.53
N THR A 25 -18.59 -11.51 -5.39
CA THR A 25 -18.22 -10.24 -4.74
C THR A 25 -16.82 -10.32 -4.11
N TYR A 26 -16.43 -11.47 -3.56
CA TYR A 26 -15.07 -11.70 -3.09
C TYR A 26 -14.05 -11.62 -4.23
N GLU A 27 -14.32 -12.30 -5.35
CA GLU A 27 -13.44 -12.25 -6.52
C GLU A 27 -13.32 -10.82 -7.07
N ALA A 28 -14.44 -10.09 -7.17
CA ALA A 28 -14.42 -8.69 -7.57
C ALA A 28 -13.55 -7.84 -6.62
N MET A 29 -13.63 -8.08 -5.31
CA MET A 29 -12.77 -7.40 -4.33
C MET A 29 -11.28 -7.74 -4.55
N VAL A 30 -10.93 -9.00 -4.79
CA VAL A 30 -9.54 -9.42 -5.03
C VAL A 30 -9.02 -8.77 -6.31
N VAL A 31 -9.70 -8.96 -7.44
CA VAL A 31 -9.29 -8.45 -8.76
C VAL A 31 -9.11 -6.94 -8.73
N THR A 32 -10.09 -6.21 -8.18
CA THR A 32 -10.05 -4.73 -8.10
C THR A 32 -9.03 -4.19 -7.12
N SER A 33 -8.29 -5.04 -6.41
CA SER A 33 -7.21 -4.65 -5.51
C SER A 33 -5.82 -5.03 -6.04
N THR A 34 -5.75 -5.57 -7.26
CA THR A 34 -4.49 -5.94 -7.91
C THR A 34 -3.83 -4.76 -8.63
N PRO A 35 -2.50 -4.76 -8.77
CA PRO A 35 -1.78 -3.77 -9.60
C PRO A 35 -2.21 -3.79 -11.06
N GLY A 36 -2.65 -4.95 -11.57
CA GLY A 36 -3.21 -5.09 -12.91
C GLY A 36 -4.50 -4.27 -13.07
N PHE A 37 -5.40 -4.32 -12.08
CA PHE A 37 -6.60 -3.50 -12.07
C PHE A 37 -6.28 -1.99 -11.99
N CYS A 38 -5.39 -1.60 -11.07
CA CYS A 38 -4.99 -0.20 -10.93
C CYS A 38 -4.37 0.38 -12.22
N GLY A 39 -3.69 -0.47 -13.00
CA GLY A 39 -3.05 -0.07 -14.26
C GLY A 39 -3.97 0.01 -15.49
N TYR A 40 -5.29 -0.23 -15.37
CA TYR A 40 -6.21 -0.05 -16.49
C TYR A 40 -6.39 1.42 -16.88
N CYS A 41 -6.36 2.33 -15.90
CA CYS A 41 -6.42 3.76 -16.16
C CYS A 41 -5.03 4.28 -16.56
N HIS A 42 -4.96 5.10 -17.60
CA HIS A 42 -3.69 5.57 -18.15
C HIS A 42 -2.95 6.52 -17.21
N GLU A 43 -3.68 7.20 -16.31
CA GLU A 43 -3.17 8.15 -15.32
C GLU A 43 -2.30 7.45 -14.28
N ILE A 44 -2.64 6.21 -13.94
CA ILE A 44 -1.97 5.40 -12.93
C ILE A 44 -0.85 4.54 -13.54
N LYS A 45 -0.86 4.33 -14.85
CA LYS A 45 0.15 3.51 -15.55
C LYS A 45 1.61 3.90 -15.22
N PRO A 46 2.01 5.19 -15.18
CA PRO A 46 3.38 5.55 -14.79
C PRO A 46 3.74 5.12 -13.37
N ALA A 47 2.77 5.17 -12.44
CA ALA A 47 2.95 4.73 -11.06
C ALA A 47 3.13 3.21 -10.97
N VAL A 48 2.40 2.44 -11.79
CA VAL A 48 2.55 0.98 -11.93
C VAL A 48 3.90 0.60 -12.53
N ASP A 49 4.36 1.33 -13.54
CA ASP A 49 5.67 1.06 -14.16
C ASP A 49 6.83 1.36 -13.20
N ALA A 50 6.74 2.46 -12.45
CA ALA A 50 7.69 2.75 -11.37
C ALA A 50 7.64 1.69 -10.25
N TRP A 51 6.44 1.21 -9.89
CA TRP A 51 6.26 0.13 -8.91
C TRP A 51 6.95 -1.16 -9.35
N ARG A 52 6.79 -1.58 -10.62
CA ARG A 52 7.48 -2.76 -11.19
C ARG A 52 9.00 -2.67 -11.09
N ALA A 53 9.55 -1.46 -11.23
CA ALA A 53 10.98 -1.19 -11.13
C ALA A 53 11.50 -1.00 -9.68
N SER A 54 10.59 -1.00 -8.70
CA SER A 54 10.90 -0.74 -7.30
C SER A 54 11.33 -2.00 -6.55
N ALA A 55 11.91 -1.81 -5.36
CA ALA A 55 12.26 -2.91 -4.48
C ALA A 55 11.03 -3.68 -3.93
N HIS A 56 9.82 -3.12 -4.07
CA HIS A 56 8.58 -3.78 -3.64
C HIS A 56 8.08 -4.83 -4.66
N VAL A 57 8.74 -4.93 -5.82
CA VAL A 57 8.51 -5.98 -6.82
C VAL A 57 9.83 -6.69 -7.14
N ASN A 58 10.86 -5.92 -7.47
CA ASN A 58 12.17 -6.39 -7.85
C ASN A 58 13.08 -6.44 -6.62
N ASN A 59 13.01 -7.53 -5.86
CA ASN A 59 13.89 -7.81 -4.71
C ASN A 59 14.39 -9.25 -4.71
N GLN A 60 15.40 -9.52 -3.87
CA GLN A 60 16.03 -10.83 -3.76
C GLN A 60 15.21 -11.85 -2.94
N ARG A 61 14.12 -11.43 -2.27
CA ARG A 61 13.33 -12.29 -1.39
C ARG A 61 12.09 -12.90 -2.07
N GLY A 62 11.76 -12.46 -3.28
CA GLY A 62 10.60 -12.94 -4.03
C GLY A 62 9.25 -12.50 -3.45
N LEU A 63 9.25 -11.52 -2.53
CA LEU A 63 8.03 -10.93 -1.99
C LEU A 63 7.56 -9.79 -2.89
N VAL A 64 6.27 -9.72 -3.17
CA VAL A 64 5.66 -8.60 -3.90
C VAL A 64 4.66 -7.91 -3.00
N ALA A 65 4.86 -6.62 -2.76
CA ALA A 65 3.85 -5.77 -2.12
C ALA A 65 3.01 -5.10 -3.21
N ASN A 66 1.71 -5.38 -3.22
CA ASN A 66 0.75 -4.84 -4.18
C ASN A 66 0.36 -3.41 -3.81
N CYS A 67 -0.34 -2.74 -4.74
CA CYS A 67 -0.83 -1.38 -4.53
C CYS A 67 -1.67 -1.25 -3.24
N MET A 68 -2.59 -2.20 -3.01
CA MET A 68 -3.46 -2.20 -1.84
C MET A 68 -2.70 -2.32 -0.52
N ASP A 69 -1.54 -2.98 -0.50
CA ASP A 69 -0.79 -3.26 0.73
C ASP A 69 -0.22 -1.97 1.35
N CYS A 70 -0.17 -0.88 0.59
CA CYS A 70 0.23 0.45 1.07
C CYS A 70 -0.88 1.51 0.93
N HIS A 71 -1.76 1.39 -0.07
CA HIS A 71 -2.78 2.41 -0.36
C HIS A 71 -4.14 2.16 0.28
N LEU A 72 -4.40 0.96 0.79
CA LEU A 72 -5.63 0.63 1.48
C LEU A 72 -5.34 0.09 2.88
N PRO A 73 -6.30 0.23 3.81
CA PRO A 73 -6.23 -0.46 5.09
C PRO A 73 -6.07 -1.98 4.90
N PRO A 74 -5.55 -2.70 5.91
CA PRO A 74 -5.58 -4.15 5.90
C PRO A 74 -6.98 -4.73 5.66
N PRO A 75 -7.16 -5.78 4.84
CA PRO A 75 -8.46 -6.45 4.65
C PRO A 75 -9.08 -6.99 5.93
N GLU A 76 -8.27 -7.35 6.93
CA GLU A 76 -8.72 -7.76 8.26
C GLU A 76 -9.43 -6.62 9.02
N ASN A 77 -9.19 -5.35 8.66
CA ASN A 77 -10.00 -4.21 9.08
C ASN A 77 -11.14 -3.98 8.07
N THR A 78 -12.01 -4.97 7.95
CA THR A 78 -13.02 -5.11 6.88
C THR A 78 -13.81 -3.83 6.61
N ILE A 79 -14.36 -3.19 7.66
CA ILE A 79 -15.21 -2.00 7.50
C ILE A 79 -14.40 -0.84 6.92
N ASN A 80 -13.25 -0.53 7.50
CA ASN A 80 -12.40 0.56 7.02
C ASN A 80 -11.83 0.26 5.64
N PHE A 81 -11.47 -1.00 5.36
CA PHE A 81 -11.00 -1.42 4.05
C PHE A 81 -12.04 -1.11 2.97
N PHE A 82 -13.29 -1.57 3.14
CA PHE A 82 -14.34 -1.32 2.16
C PHE A 82 -14.72 0.15 2.06
N ALA A 83 -14.75 0.89 3.18
CA ALA A 83 -15.03 2.32 3.18
C ALA A 83 -13.98 3.09 2.39
N MET A 84 -12.69 2.87 2.68
CA MET A 84 -11.60 3.56 1.99
C MET A 84 -11.49 3.12 0.54
N LYS A 85 -11.63 1.82 0.23
CA LYS A 85 -11.64 1.32 -1.15
C LYS A 85 -12.75 1.96 -1.98
N THR A 86 -13.95 2.09 -1.41
CA THR A 86 -15.09 2.72 -2.09
C THR A 86 -14.84 4.22 -2.28
N TYR A 87 -14.37 4.92 -1.25
CA TYR A 87 -14.06 6.35 -1.33
C TYR A 87 -12.99 6.65 -2.38
N HIS A 88 -11.86 5.94 -2.34
CA HIS A 88 -10.78 6.11 -3.31
C HIS A 88 -11.21 5.73 -4.72
N GLY A 89 -11.93 4.61 -4.89
CA GLY A 89 -12.43 4.20 -6.21
C GLY A 89 -13.39 5.23 -6.82
N LEU A 90 -14.34 5.75 -6.03
CA LEU A 90 -15.27 6.80 -6.50
C LEU A 90 -14.53 8.10 -6.81
N LYS A 91 -13.59 8.51 -5.95
CA LYS A 91 -12.73 9.67 -6.20
C LYS A 91 -12.02 9.51 -7.55
N ASP A 92 -11.29 8.42 -7.74
CA ASP A 92 -10.46 8.20 -8.93
C ASP A 92 -11.30 8.12 -10.22
N VAL A 93 -12.47 7.47 -10.17
CA VAL A 93 -13.41 7.44 -11.31
C VAL A 93 -13.97 8.83 -11.61
N THR A 94 -14.30 9.61 -10.57
CA THR A 94 -14.83 10.97 -10.76
C THR A 94 -13.78 11.86 -11.42
N PHE A 95 -12.54 11.84 -10.94
CA PHE A 95 -11.43 12.57 -11.57
C PHE A 95 -11.20 12.10 -13.01
N HIS A 96 -11.18 10.79 -13.26
CA HIS A 96 -10.99 10.24 -14.61
C HIS A 96 -12.06 10.73 -15.60
N VAL A 97 -13.32 10.74 -15.19
CA VAL A 97 -14.45 11.06 -16.07
C VAL A 97 -14.67 12.56 -16.25
N LEU A 98 -14.48 13.36 -15.19
CA LEU A 98 -14.81 14.78 -15.20
C LEU A 98 -13.61 15.69 -15.50
N ASP A 99 -12.49 15.45 -14.84
CA ASP A 99 -11.34 16.38 -14.83
C ASP A 99 -10.15 15.86 -15.67
N GLY A 100 -10.15 14.57 -16.01
CA GLY A 100 -9.05 13.90 -16.69
C GLY A 100 -7.74 13.94 -15.90
N ALA A 101 -6.63 13.66 -16.59
CA ALA A 101 -5.29 13.61 -15.99
C ALA A 101 -4.79 14.97 -15.46
N GLU A 102 -5.33 16.08 -15.96
CA GLU A 102 -4.90 17.45 -15.62
C GLU A 102 -5.50 17.93 -14.30
N GLY A 103 -6.65 17.39 -13.87
CA GLY A 103 -7.25 17.68 -12.57
C GLY A 103 -6.54 17.03 -11.39
N TYR A 104 -5.53 16.19 -11.62
CA TYR A 104 -4.86 15.42 -10.57
C TYR A 104 -3.54 16.07 -10.14
N ASP A 105 -3.55 16.76 -9.00
CA ASP A 105 -2.32 17.21 -8.34
C ASP A 105 -1.58 16.00 -7.73
N LYS A 106 -0.53 15.58 -8.44
CA LYS A 106 0.31 14.44 -8.04
C LYS A 106 1.09 14.71 -6.75
N GLU A 107 1.46 15.95 -6.49
CA GLU A 107 2.22 16.29 -5.28
C GLU A 107 1.29 16.30 -4.07
N GLU A 108 0.11 16.89 -4.20
CA GLU A 108 -0.91 16.84 -3.15
C GLU A 108 -1.27 15.38 -2.81
N ALA A 109 -1.52 14.55 -3.82
CA ALA A 109 -1.81 13.14 -3.63
C ALA A 109 -0.67 12.39 -2.92
N ARG A 110 0.58 12.68 -3.29
CA ARG A 110 1.78 12.09 -2.69
C ARG A 110 1.92 12.50 -1.22
N GLN A 111 1.71 13.78 -0.90
CA GLN A 111 1.75 14.28 0.47
C GLN A 111 0.58 13.74 1.31
N GLY A 112 -0.61 13.61 0.71
CA GLY A 112 -1.76 12.97 1.32
C GLY A 112 -1.46 11.54 1.74
N MET A 113 -0.86 10.75 0.84
CA MET A 113 -0.42 9.39 1.14
C MET A 113 0.63 9.37 2.26
N TYR A 114 1.66 10.22 2.20
CA TYR A 114 2.67 10.27 3.25
C TYR A 114 2.08 10.62 4.62
N LYS A 115 1.01 11.41 4.69
CA LYS A 115 0.32 11.69 5.95
C LYS A 115 -0.48 10.48 6.44
N SER A 116 -1.20 9.80 5.54
CA SER A 116 -2.10 8.70 5.90
C SER A 116 -1.40 7.37 6.17
N LEU A 117 -0.16 7.18 5.72
CA LEU A 117 0.56 5.93 5.89
C LEU A 117 1.13 5.82 7.31
N ASP A 118 0.81 4.72 7.99
CA ASP A 118 1.31 4.43 9.33
C ASP A 118 2.34 3.31 9.34
N ASN A 119 3.19 3.31 10.37
CA ASN A 119 4.30 2.36 10.52
C ASN A 119 3.83 0.90 10.52
N GLU A 120 2.65 0.64 11.07
CA GLU A 120 2.02 -0.68 11.11
C GLU A 120 1.90 -1.29 9.71
N THR A 121 1.58 -0.47 8.70
CA THR A 121 1.49 -0.91 7.29
C THR A 121 2.81 -1.48 6.79
N CYS A 122 3.92 -0.81 7.11
CA CYS A 122 5.25 -1.29 6.76
C CYS A 122 5.60 -2.56 7.56
N LEU A 123 5.29 -2.56 8.85
CA LEU A 123 5.64 -3.64 9.78
C LEU A 123 4.95 -4.96 9.47
N ARG A 124 3.80 -4.97 8.76
CA ARG A 124 3.14 -6.21 8.31
C ARG A 124 4.04 -7.11 7.46
N CYS A 125 4.94 -6.52 6.69
CA CYS A 125 5.94 -7.27 5.92
C CYS A 125 7.35 -7.14 6.52
N HIS A 126 7.62 -6.04 7.23
CA HIS A 126 8.91 -5.73 7.82
C HIS A 126 8.93 -6.02 9.34
N GLU A 127 8.52 -7.22 9.73
CA GLU A 127 8.36 -7.58 11.15
C GLU A 127 9.70 -7.68 11.89
N ASN A 128 10.74 -8.25 11.26
CA ASN A 128 12.02 -8.55 11.92
C ASN A 128 13.11 -7.49 11.68
N ILE A 129 12.74 -6.21 11.73
CA ILE A 129 13.65 -5.08 11.43
C ILE A 129 14.66 -4.75 12.53
N LEU A 130 14.55 -5.38 13.70
CA LEU A 130 15.50 -5.23 14.80
C LEU A 130 16.63 -6.27 14.73
N PHE A 131 16.47 -7.35 13.95
CA PHE A 131 17.53 -8.34 13.75
C PHE A 131 18.35 -8.02 12.50
N MET A 132 19.34 -7.12 12.65
CA MET A 132 20.24 -6.73 11.56
C MET A 132 21.71 -6.82 11.98
N PRO A 133 22.28 -8.04 12.06
CA PRO A 133 23.62 -8.27 12.64
C PRO A 133 24.76 -7.56 11.89
N LYS A 134 24.57 -7.29 10.59
CA LYS A 134 25.55 -6.61 9.74
C LYS A 134 25.31 -5.10 9.63
N SER A 135 24.31 -4.54 10.32
CA SER A 135 23.89 -3.14 10.16
C SER A 135 23.39 -2.54 11.47
N ARG A 136 24.27 -2.48 12.47
CA ARG A 136 23.95 -1.96 13.82
C ARG A 136 23.34 -0.55 13.81
N GLY A 137 23.85 0.36 12.98
CA GLY A 137 23.33 1.72 12.88
C GLY A 137 21.86 1.77 12.42
N ALA A 138 21.53 1.03 11.36
CA ALA A 138 20.15 0.91 10.89
C ALA A 138 19.23 0.28 11.94
N MET A 139 19.73 -0.72 12.69
CA MET A 139 18.95 -1.36 13.76
C MET A 139 18.60 -0.37 14.86
N LEU A 140 19.55 0.47 15.27
CA LEU A 140 19.30 1.51 16.28
C LEU A 140 18.30 2.55 15.78
N ALA A 141 18.35 2.93 14.50
CA ALA A 141 17.37 3.84 13.90
C ALA A 141 15.96 3.22 13.84
N HIS A 142 15.83 1.94 13.47
CA HIS A 142 14.54 1.25 13.54
C HIS A 142 14.03 1.18 14.97
N ARG A 143 14.90 0.87 15.94
CA ARG A 143 14.55 0.84 17.36
C ARG A 143 13.99 2.17 17.85
N SER A 144 14.52 3.31 17.42
CA SER A 144 13.99 4.61 17.83
C SER A 144 12.60 4.91 17.26
N VAL A 145 12.20 4.24 16.17
CA VAL A 145 10.86 4.37 15.56
C VAL A 145 9.86 3.42 16.21
N VAL A 146 10.22 2.14 16.40
CA VAL A 146 9.29 1.13 16.94
C VAL A 146 9.19 1.17 18.46
N ASN A 147 10.27 1.56 19.15
CA ASN A 147 10.37 1.66 20.60
C ASN A 147 10.90 3.06 20.98
N PRO A 148 10.16 4.14 20.67
CA PRO A 148 10.60 5.50 20.96
C PRO A 148 10.73 5.72 22.47
N ARG A 149 11.68 6.55 22.86
CA ARG A 149 11.80 6.99 24.26
C ARG A 149 10.62 7.90 24.61
N PRO A 150 10.15 7.92 25.87
CA PRO A 150 9.17 8.91 26.31
C PRO A 150 9.64 10.33 25.98
N GLY A 151 8.78 11.12 25.32
CA GLY A 151 9.09 12.50 24.89
C GLY A 151 9.93 12.62 23.62
N ALA A 152 10.30 11.51 22.96
CA ALA A 152 10.92 11.58 21.64
C ALA A 152 9.91 12.02 20.57
N GLN A 153 10.39 12.72 19.55
CA GLN A 153 9.57 13.05 18.39
C GLN A 153 9.10 11.75 17.70
N PRO A 154 7.79 11.61 17.41
CA PRO A 154 7.31 10.46 16.66
C PRO A 154 7.82 10.55 15.23
N HIS A 155 8.41 9.46 14.75
CA HIS A 155 8.87 9.32 13.37
C HIS A 155 8.12 8.19 12.67
N LYS A 156 7.81 8.41 11.39
CA LYS A 156 7.26 7.39 10.49
C LYS A 156 8.38 6.73 9.70
N CYS A 157 8.18 5.48 9.28
CA CYS A 157 9.12 4.76 8.41
C CYS A 157 9.45 5.60 7.15
N ILE A 158 8.42 6.20 6.56
CA ILE A 158 8.50 7.03 5.35
C ILE A 158 9.11 8.43 5.55
N ASP A 159 9.42 8.83 6.78
CA ASP A 159 10.20 10.04 7.03
C ASP A 159 11.64 9.85 6.56
N CYS A 160 12.15 8.62 6.68
CA CYS A 160 13.47 8.21 6.19
C CYS A 160 13.42 7.43 4.87
N HIS A 161 12.36 6.64 4.69
CA HIS A 161 12.14 5.76 3.55
C HIS A 161 11.12 6.38 2.59
N TYR A 162 11.51 7.46 1.92
CA TYR A 162 10.66 8.15 0.96
C TYR A 162 11.02 7.85 -0.49
N ASP A 163 10.05 8.04 -1.38
CA ASP A 163 10.12 7.67 -2.79
C ASP A 163 10.53 6.20 -2.98
N LEU A 164 9.80 5.32 -2.31
CA LEU A 164 10.08 3.88 -2.33
C LEU A 164 9.66 3.19 -3.63
N VAL A 165 8.51 3.62 -4.17
CA VAL A 165 7.78 2.89 -5.21
C VAL A 165 7.55 3.76 -6.44
N HIS A 166 7.04 4.98 -6.26
CA HIS A 166 6.68 5.86 -7.37
C HIS A 166 7.81 6.83 -7.73
N THR A 167 8.99 6.28 -8.02
CA THR A 167 10.14 7.04 -8.52
C THR A 167 10.39 6.66 -9.97
N PRO A 168 10.32 7.62 -10.92
CA PRO A 168 10.66 7.33 -12.29
C PRO A 168 12.11 6.89 -12.37
N LYS A 169 12.36 5.74 -12.98
CA LYS A 169 13.70 5.24 -13.28
C LYS A 169 13.82 5.07 -14.79
N GLN A 170 14.87 5.62 -15.37
CA GLN A 170 15.18 5.41 -16.79
C GLN A 170 15.61 3.97 -17.07
N MET A 171 16.22 3.30 -16.08
CA MET A 171 16.66 1.91 -16.18
C MET A 171 16.25 1.13 -14.93
N VAL A 172 15.83 -0.12 -15.11
CA VAL A 172 15.54 -1.04 -14.00
C VAL A 172 16.82 -1.73 -13.59
N GLU A 173 17.32 -1.41 -12.41
CA GLU A 173 18.42 -2.17 -11.79
C GLU A 173 17.83 -3.41 -11.11
N TYR A 174 18.08 -4.59 -11.66
CA TYR A 174 17.68 -5.86 -11.06
C TYR A 174 18.34 -6.05 -9.70
N ALA A 175 17.55 -6.38 -8.68
CA ALA A 175 18.07 -6.50 -7.32
C ALA A 175 19.11 -7.62 -7.17
N GLN A 176 19.09 -8.60 -8.07
CA GLN A 176 20.06 -9.70 -8.16
C GLN A 176 21.43 -9.22 -8.67
N LEU A 177 21.48 -8.12 -9.41
CA LEU A 177 22.70 -7.55 -9.98
C LEU A 177 23.25 -6.38 -9.17
N ARG A 178 22.50 -5.92 -8.17
CA ARG A 178 22.87 -4.77 -7.35
C ARG A 178 24.03 -5.13 -6.41
N THR A 179 25.11 -4.37 -6.49
CA THR A 179 26.34 -4.54 -5.68
C THR A 179 26.32 -3.78 -4.37
N LEU A 180 25.53 -2.69 -4.28
CA LEU A 180 25.42 -1.86 -3.09
C LEU A 180 24.15 -2.21 -2.29
N PRO A 181 24.23 -2.35 -0.96
CA PRO A 181 23.03 -2.54 -0.15
C PRO A 181 22.12 -1.31 -0.26
N TYR A 182 20.80 -1.53 -0.17
CA TYR A 182 19.85 -0.42 -0.08
C TYR A 182 20.15 0.43 1.16
N GLN A 183 20.11 1.75 0.98
CA GLN A 183 20.22 2.73 2.04
C GLN A 183 18.99 3.65 2.03
N ALA A 184 18.47 3.93 3.22
CA ALA A 184 17.44 4.96 3.39
C ALA A 184 18.01 6.31 2.98
N LYS A 185 17.15 7.21 2.48
CA LYS A 185 17.56 8.55 2.10
C LYS A 185 17.87 9.46 3.31
N GLY A 186 17.59 8.99 4.52
CA GLY A 186 17.70 9.75 5.76
C GLY A 186 16.45 10.56 6.04
N LEU A 187 16.35 11.15 7.24
CA LEU A 187 15.22 12.02 7.57
C LEU A 187 15.09 13.10 6.50
N ARG A 188 13.89 13.26 5.92
CA ARG A 188 13.59 14.49 5.19
C ARG A 188 13.87 15.63 6.15
N THR A 189 14.78 16.53 5.79
CA THR A 189 14.83 17.84 6.41
C THR A 189 13.48 18.46 6.08
N LEU A 190 12.48 18.27 6.94
CA LEU A 190 11.36 19.18 7.03
C LEU A 190 12.01 20.57 7.09
N PRO A 191 11.54 21.57 6.33
CA PRO A 191 12.06 22.92 6.49
C PRO A 191 11.96 23.24 7.97
N THR A 192 13.08 23.20 8.67
CA THR A 192 13.16 23.71 10.02
C THR A 192 12.87 25.18 9.84
N ALA A 193 11.77 25.64 10.44
CA ALA A 193 11.52 27.06 10.58
C ALA A 193 12.83 27.71 11.07
N GLY A 194 13.42 28.56 10.22
CA GLY A 194 14.63 29.33 10.54
C GLY A 194 15.95 28.57 10.36
N GLY A 195 16.55 28.73 9.18
CA GLY A 195 17.92 28.29 8.90
C GLY A 195 18.36 28.80 7.53
N GLY A 196 18.18 30.10 7.29
CA GLY A 196 18.68 30.77 6.11
C GLY A 196 20.21 30.86 6.13
N LEU A 197 20.75 30.97 4.92
CA LEU A 197 22.09 31.47 4.60
C LEU A 197 22.54 32.63 5.51
#